data_AF-A0A2D9M0W3-F1
#
_entry.id   AF-A0A2D9M0W3-F1
#
_cell.length_a   1.000
_cell.length_b   1.000
_cell.length_c   1.000
_cell.angle_alpha   90.00
_cell.angle_beta   90.00
_cell.angle_gamma   90.00
#
_symmetry.space_group_name_H-M   'P 1'
#
loop_
_entity.id
_entity.type
_entity.pdbx_description
1 polymer ?
#
loop_
_entity_poly.entity_id
_entity_poly.type
_entity_poly.pdbx_seq_one_letter_code
_entity_poly.pdbx_strand_id
1 'polypeptide(L)'
;MPLEINLEISPRTRLDLVDVDKQIADTHGDVLGEFPRALYCSYHTTAGYLDQGIAGRLNRKEDGVAPYLSFFKKIFPEGAGYQHDELHLREELTEEQRRVEPCNADSHLAFISAGLRSCVTYRRRKGEPVYFIDLDGVNEGRPRKRCTTVLGFSTEEIVARDRLAVPMSAHPVESVNLKDPRLGLFQQCQEMIDRYGVTKGRIHLTLSPGERQAGLTVNEYETLLMQHDLAEVIRDPFRFMAEKSRHLLADPRAIPNKTMGYAKYDLVRIFNELVDALGLNDSMIEQVASRFFGAPASRFLRMKRSVNVLVTNGNSAQRGHLAQGPFQSPILVQWRQAKNRMRHIDITLVRFK
;
A
#
# COMPACT_ATOMS: atom_id res chain seq x y z
N MET A 1 9.95 -18.57 -20.27
CA MET A 1 8.79 -17.66 -20.42
C MET A 1 8.24 -17.43 -19.03
N PRO A 2 7.85 -16.19 -18.67
CA PRO A 2 7.26 -15.91 -17.37
C PRO A 2 5.98 -16.73 -17.13
N LEU A 3 5.83 -17.26 -15.91
CA LEU A 3 4.64 -17.99 -15.46
C LEU A 3 3.70 -17.04 -14.73
N GLU A 4 2.44 -16.96 -15.15
CA GLU A 4 1.42 -16.17 -14.46
C GLU A 4 0.39 -17.05 -13.76
N ILE A 5 0.11 -16.75 -12.50
CA ILE A 5 -0.88 -17.44 -11.67
C ILE A 5 -1.81 -16.39 -11.07
N ASN A 6 -3.12 -16.57 -11.27
CA ASN A 6 -4.14 -15.75 -10.65
C ASN A 6 -4.77 -16.53 -9.50
N LEU A 7 -4.85 -15.92 -8.33
CA LEU A 7 -5.41 -16.53 -7.13
C LEU A 7 -6.57 -15.71 -6.62
N GLU A 8 -7.62 -16.41 -6.23
CA GLU A 8 -8.65 -15.87 -5.36
C GLU A 8 -8.26 -16.11 -3.90
N ILE A 9 -8.50 -15.10 -3.07
CA ILE A 9 -8.24 -15.13 -1.64
C ILE A 9 -9.55 -14.78 -0.94
N SER A 10 -9.92 -15.58 0.07
CA SER A 10 -11.08 -15.36 0.93
C SER A 10 -10.58 -15.18 2.36
N PRO A 11 -10.39 -13.93 2.82
CA PRO A 11 -9.95 -13.64 4.18
C PRO A 11 -10.95 -14.15 5.21
N ARG A 12 -10.44 -14.61 6.36
CA ARG A 12 -11.25 -15.17 7.45
C ARG A 12 -11.54 -14.15 8.55
N THR A 13 -10.72 -13.12 8.63
CA THR A 13 -10.78 -12.03 9.63
C THR A 13 -10.56 -10.70 8.94
N ARG A 14 -10.92 -9.58 9.61
CA ARG A 14 -10.70 -8.23 9.07
C ARG A 14 -9.21 -7.99 8.80
N LEU A 15 -8.34 -8.30 9.77
CA LEU A 15 -6.90 -8.43 9.53
C LEU A 15 -6.58 -9.90 9.28
N ASP A 16 -6.10 -10.24 8.08
CA ASP A 16 -5.72 -11.62 7.74
C ASP A 16 -4.39 -11.67 6.97
N LEU A 17 -3.67 -12.77 7.16
CA LEU A 17 -2.38 -13.04 6.53
C LEU A 17 -2.46 -14.37 5.80
N VAL A 18 -2.43 -14.33 4.47
CA VAL A 18 -2.52 -15.51 3.63
C VAL A 18 -1.17 -15.77 2.98
N ASP A 19 -0.55 -16.92 3.28
CA ASP A 19 0.68 -17.34 2.62
C ASP A 19 0.39 -17.75 1.18
N VAL A 20 0.70 -16.85 0.26
CA VAL A 20 0.43 -17.01 -1.17
C VAL A 20 1.29 -18.10 -1.77
N ASP A 21 2.53 -18.23 -1.33
CA ASP A 21 3.45 -19.25 -1.85
C ASP A 21 2.96 -20.65 -1.48
N LYS A 22 2.50 -20.82 -0.23
CA LYS A 22 1.86 -22.05 0.21
C LYS A 22 0.57 -22.33 -0.56
N GLN A 23 -0.31 -21.33 -0.71
CA GLN A 23 -1.57 -21.52 -1.45
C GLN A 23 -1.32 -21.95 -2.91
N ILE A 24 -0.29 -21.39 -3.56
CA ILE A 24 0.11 -21.80 -4.91
C ILE A 24 0.62 -23.23 -4.90
N ALA A 25 1.49 -23.60 -3.95
CA ALA A 25 1.99 -24.96 -3.84
C ALA A 25 0.87 -25.99 -3.64
N ASP A 26 -0.11 -25.67 -2.79
CA ASP A 26 -1.25 -26.53 -2.48
C ASP A 26 -2.21 -26.66 -3.68
N THR A 27 -2.35 -25.62 -4.51
CA THR A 27 -3.33 -25.57 -5.63
C THR A 27 -2.74 -25.99 -6.98
N HIS A 28 -1.47 -25.66 -7.22
CA HIS A 28 -0.79 -25.80 -8.51
C HIS A 28 0.50 -26.61 -8.45
N GLY A 29 0.94 -27.07 -7.26
CA GLY A 29 2.25 -27.68 -7.06
C GLY A 29 3.39 -26.65 -7.04
N ASP A 30 4.64 -27.11 -7.02
CA ASP A 30 5.84 -26.24 -6.96
C ASP A 30 6.21 -25.61 -8.31
N VAL A 31 5.21 -25.14 -9.08
CA VAL A 31 5.41 -24.53 -10.40
C VAL A 31 6.24 -23.24 -10.34
N LEU A 32 6.21 -22.54 -9.20
CA LEU A 32 7.05 -21.35 -8.98
C LEU A 32 8.49 -21.71 -8.59
N GLY A 33 8.79 -22.98 -8.27
CA GLY A 33 10.13 -23.45 -7.93
C GLY A 33 11.14 -23.30 -9.07
N GLU A 34 10.68 -23.25 -10.32
CA GLU A 34 11.51 -23.06 -11.51
C GLU A 34 12.03 -21.62 -11.67
N PHE A 35 11.42 -20.66 -10.97
CA PHE A 35 11.71 -19.24 -11.14
C PHE A 35 12.48 -18.67 -9.95
N PRO A 36 13.66 -18.04 -10.18
CA PRO A 36 14.44 -17.43 -9.10
C PRO A 36 13.80 -16.15 -8.55
N ARG A 37 12.80 -15.59 -9.24
CA ARG A 37 12.09 -14.37 -8.86
C ARG A 37 10.60 -14.51 -9.13
N ALA A 38 9.81 -13.83 -8.30
CA ALA A 38 8.39 -13.67 -8.52
C ALA A 38 7.97 -12.23 -8.20
N LEU A 39 7.06 -11.70 -9.01
CA LEU A 39 6.34 -10.46 -8.73
C LEU A 39 4.93 -10.81 -8.24
N TYR A 40 4.50 -10.17 -7.17
CA TYR A 40 3.19 -10.35 -6.54
C TYR A 40 2.41 -9.05 -6.70
N CYS A 41 1.17 -9.12 -7.18
CA CYS A 41 0.35 -7.97 -7.53
C CYS A 41 -1.08 -8.10 -6.97
N SER A 42 -1.37 -7.36 -5.91
CA SER A 42 -2.71 -7.17 -5.35
C SER A 42 -3.49 -6.13 -6.15
N TYR A 43 -4.78 -6.38 -6.32
CA TYR A 43 -5.74 -5.48 -6.97
C TYR A 43 -6.59 -4.67 -5.98
N HIS A 44 -6.18 -4.61 -4.71
CA HIS A 44 -6.94 -4.01 -3.63
C HIS A 44 -6.24 -2.77 -3.05
N THR A 45 -7.02 -1.90 -2.41
CA THR A 45 -6.55 -0.63 -1.81
C THR A 45 -6.32 -0.74 -0.30
N THR A 46 -6.88 -1.78 0.32
CA THR A 46 -6.69 -2.15 1.73
C THR A 46 -5.97 -3.50 1.93
N ALA A 47 -5.50 -4.12 0.84
CA ALA A 47 -4.78 -5.39 0.90
C ALA A 47 -3.61 -5.43 -0.08
N GLY A 48 -2.49 -6.04 0.32
CA GLY A 48 -1.28 -6.08 -0.48
C GLY A 48 -0.11 -6.75 0.23
N TYR A 49 1.10 -6.30 -0.07
CA TYR A 49 2.33 -6.98 0.33
C TYR A 49 3.33 -6.04 0.99
N LEU A 50 4.19 -6.59 1.84
CA LEU A 50 5.39 -5.91 2.30
C LEU A 50 6.52 -6.03 1.27
N ASP A 51 7.48 -5.11 1.31
CA ASP A 51 8.75 -5.30 0.58
C ASP A 51 9.54 -6.48 1.19
N GLN A 52 10.22 -7.27 0.36
CA GLN A 52 10.98 -8.47 0.81
C GLN A 52 11.92 -8.18 1.97
N GLY A 53 12.61 -7.03 1.98
CA GLY A 53 13.52 -6.67 3.06
C GLY A 53 12.83 -6.46 4.42
N ILE A 54 11.58 -5.99 4.43
CA ILE A 54 10.78 -5.83 5.66
C ILE A 54 10.20 -7.19 6.05
N ALA A 55 9.57 -7.88 5.10
CA ALA A 55 9.00 -9.21 5.33
C ALA A 55 10.05 -10.18 5.88
N GLY A 56 11.24 -10.24 5.27
CA GLY A 56 12.33 -11.09 5.72
C GLY A 56 12.97 -10.69 7.06
N ARG A 57 12.68 -9.51 7.61
CA ARG A 57 13.03 -9.17 9.01
C ARG A 57 11.94 -9.66 9.97
N LEU A 58 10.68 -9.40 9.64
CA LEU A 58 9.53 -9.79 10.45
C LEU A 58 9.39 -11.32 10.54
N ASN A 59 9.60 -12.04 9.42
CA ASN A 59 9.52 -13.49 9.35
C ASN A 59 10.64 -14.22 10.13
N ARG A 60 11.63 -13.51 10.68
CA ARG A 60 12.65 -14.12 11.56
C ARG A 60 12.11 -14.43 12.95
N LYS A 61 11.07 -13.71 13.35
CA LYS A 61 10.34 -13.96 14.60
C LYS A 61 9.06 -14.70 14.25
N GLU A 62 8.72 -15.68 15.08
CA GLU A 62 7.41 -16.30 15.02
C GLU A 62 6.35 -15.20 15.14
N ASP A 63 5.37 -15.23 14.24
CA ASP A 63 4.29 -14.25 14.12
C ASP A 63 4.70 -12.77 13.92
N GLY A 64 5.95 -12.45 13.60
CA GLY A 64 6.45 -11.06 13.61
C GLY A 64 5.68 -10.05 12.74
N VAL A 65 4.96 -10.51 11.71
CA VAL A 65 4.12 -9.65 10.86
C VAL A 65 2.87 -9.17 11.59
N ALA A 66 2.24 -10.00 12.42
CA ALA A 66 0.98 -9.65 13.08
C ALA A 66 1.12 -8.51 14.13
N PRO A 67 2.13 -8.50 15.03
CA PRO A 67 2.40 -7.37 15.92
C PRO A 67 2.73 -6.09 15.15
N TYR A 68 3.50 -6.21 14.05
CA TYR A 68 3.83 -5.08 13.19
C TYR A 68 2.57 -4.42 12.61
N LEU A 69 1.60 -5.20 12.14
CA LEU A 69 0.35 -4.66 11.61
C LEU A 69 -0.59 -4.17 12.73
N SER A 70 -0.58 -4.85 13.87
CA SER A 70 -1.35 -4.45 15.06
C SER A 70 -0.95 -3.06 15.54
N PHE A 71 0.33 -2.68 15.46
CA PHE A 71 0.80 -1.32 15.74
C PHE A 71 0.05 -0.27 14.90
N PHE A 72 -0.05 -0.46 13.58
CA PHE A 72 -0.73 0.49 12.70
C PHE A 72 -2.25 0.50 12.93
N LYS A 73 -2.86 -0.64 13.26
CA LYS A 73 -4.28 -0.68 13.67
C LYS A 73 -4.55 0.04 14.99
N LYS A 74 -3.58 0.10 15.90
CA LYS A 74 -3.70 0.87 17.15
C LYS A 74 -3.60 2.38 16.89
N ILE A 75 -2.79 2.79 15.91
CA ILE A 75 -2.67 4.19 15.48
C ILE A 75 -3.90 4.65 14.71
N PHE A 76 -4.42 3.78 13.84
CA PHE A 76 -5.62 3.99 13.04
C PHE A 76 -6.70 3.02 13.51
N PRO A 77 -7.34 3.27 14.66
CA PRO A 77 -8.39 2.39 15.16
C PRO A 77 -9.62 2.47 14.27
N GLU A 78 -10.29 1.33 14.09
CA GLU A 78 -11.54 1.21 13.34
C GLU A 78 -12.63 2.10 13.92
N GLY A 79 -13.43 2.74 13.06
CA GLY A 79 -14.59 3.53 13.47
C GLY A 79 -14.28 4.82 14.23
N ALA A 80 -13.05 5.34 14.15
CA ALA A 80 -12.62 6.48 14.96
C ALA A 80 -13.07 7.87 14.45
N GLY A 81 -14.18 7.94 13.70
CA GLY A 81 -14.71 9.18 13.13
C GLY A 81 -13.81 9.74 12.04
N TYR A 82 -13.48 8.93 11.03
CA TYR A 82 -12.77 9.39 9.84
C TYR A 82 -13.71 10.13 8.90
N GLN A 83 -13.22 11.17 8.22
CA GLN A 83 -14.05 11.92 7.29
C GLN A 83 -14.37 11.10 6.04
N HIS A 84 -13.46 10.22 5.62
CA HIS A 84 -13.72 9.20 4.60
C HIS A 84 -14.95 8.35 4.91
N ASP A 85 -15.20 8.04 6.18
CA ASP A 85 -16.33 7.19 6.59
C ASP A 85 -17.65 7.98 6.71
N GLU A 86 -17.63 9.31 6.50
CA GLU A 86 -18.83 10.15 6.41
C GLU A 86 -19.45 10.03 5.00
N LEU A 87 -20.03 8.86 4.69
CA LEU A 87 -20.51 8.48 3.35
C LEU A 87 -21.50 9.49 2.73
N HIS A 88 -22.23 10.25 3.56
CA HIS A 88 -23.15 11.29 3.10
C HIS A 88 -22.44 12.49 2.44
N LEU A 89 -21.16 12.71 2.72
CA LEU A 89 -20.32 13.73 2.10
C LEU A 89 -19.60 13.25 0.82
N ARG A 90 -19.69 11.95 0.50
CA ARG A 90 -19.03 11.35 -0.67
C ARG A 90 -19.86 11.54 -1.93
N GLU A 91 -19.68 12.67 -2.60
CA GLU A 91 -20.39 13.05 -3.83
C GLU A 91 -20.10 12.12 -5.03
N GLU A 92 -18.97 11.42 -5.02
CA GLU A 92 -18.59 10.46 -6.06
C GLU A 92 -19.37 9.13 -6.00
N LEU A 93 -20.09 8.87 -4.90
CA LEU A 93 -20.90 7.68 -4.72
C LEU A 93 -22.38 7.97 -4.97
N THR A 94 -23.03 7.09 -5.71
CA THR A 94 -24.49 7.03 -5.79
C THR A 94 -25.10 6.64 -4.43
N GLU A 95 -26.38 6.91 -4.22
CA GLU A 95 -27.07 6.54 -2.98
C GLU A 95 -27.06 5.02 -2.72
N GLU A 96 -27.13 4.21 -3.79
CA GLU A 96 -27.05 2.75 -3.70
C GLU A 96 -25.64 2.30 -3.29
N GLN A 97 -24.59 2.92 -3.85
CA GLN A 97 -23.20 2.62 -3.46
C GLN A 97 -22.94 3.00 -2.01
N ARG A 98 -23.41 4.16 -1.54
CA ARG A 98 -23.25 4.59 -0.14
C ARG A 98 -23.85 3.61 0.88
N ARG A 99 -24.84 2.79 0.50
CA ARG A 99 -25.45 1.81 1.40
C ARG A 99 -24.60 0.57 1.61
N VAL A 100 -23.66 0.30 0.71
CA VAL A 100 -22.83 -0.92 0.72
C VAL A 100 -21.33 -0.62 0.85
N GLU A 101 -20.96 0.66 0.84
CA GLU A 101 -19.58 1.11 0.98
C GLU A 101 -19.05 0.77 2.39
N PRO A 102 -17.92 0.06 2.51
CA PRO A 102 -17.33 -0.22 3.80
C PRO A 102 -16.73 1.05 4.44
N CYS A 103 -16.98 1.25 5.74
CA CYS A 103 -16.22 2.20 6.54
C CYS A 103 -14.84 1.60 6.88
N ASN A 104 -13.83 1.95 6.08
CA ASN A 104 -12.51 1.33 6.16
C ASN A 104 -11.35 2.33 6.03
N ALA A 105 -11.58 3.63 6.29
CA ALA A 105 -10.54 4.65 6.29
C ALA A 105 -9.30 4.23 7.09
N ASP A 106 -9.51 3.59 8.24
CA ASP A 106 -8.48 3.03 9.11
C ASP A 106 -7.53 2.10 8.34
N SER A 107 -8.09 1.26 7.47
CA SER A 107 -7.38 0.23 6.71
C SER A 107 -6.61 0.85 5.53
N HIS A 108 -7.16 1.88 4.89
CA HIS A 108 -6.43 2.67 3.89
C HIS A 108 -5.22 3.38 4.50
N LEU A 109 -5.41 4.06 5.64
CA LEU A 109 -4.33 4.76 6.35
C LEU A 109 -3.27 3.77 6.85
N ALA A 110 -3.69 2.64 7.42
CA ALA A 110 -2.77 1.60 7.86
C ALA A 110 -1.99 1.01 6.67
N PHE A 111 -2.63 0.80 5.51
CA PHE A 111 -1.96 0.32 4.30
C PHE A 111 -0.81 1.25 3.88
N ILE A 112 -1.11 2.55 3.77
CA ILE A 112 -0.14 3.57 3.37
C ILE A 112 0.98 3.67 4.41
N SER A 113 0.62 3.78 5.69
CA SER A 113 1.55 4.04 6.79
C SER A 113 2.45 2.85 7.11
N ALA A 114 1.92 1.63 7.01
CA ALA A 114 2.69 0.40 7.17
C ALA A 114 3.65 0.15 6.00
N GLY A 115 3.57 0.96 4.93
CA GLY A 115 4.39 0.81 3.75
C GLY A 115 4.09 -0.47 2.99
N LEU A 116 2.83 -0.94 3.04
CA LEU A 116 2.33 -1.98 2.15
C LEU A 116 2.34 -1.46 0.71
N ARG A 117 2.37 -2.41 -0.23
CA ARG A 117 2.42 -2.14 -1.65
C ARG A 117 1.48 -3.09 -2.39
N SER A 118 0.81 -2.57 -3.41
CA SER A 118 0.02 -3.38 -4.32
C SER A 118 0.92 -4.32 -5.13
N CYS A 119 2.14 -3.91 -5.47
CA CYS A 119 3.01 -4.69 -6.35
C CYS A 119 4.47 -4.74 -5.86
N VAL A 120 4.97 -5.94 -5.61
CA VAL A 120 6.30 -6.22 -5.05
C VAL A 120 7.03 -7.32 -5.82
N THR A 121 8.36 -7.29 -5.81
CA THR A 121 9.20 -8.33 -6.40
C THR A 121 10.07 -8.95 -5.34
N TYR A 122 10.07 -10.27 -5.29
CA TYR A 122 10.87 -11.07 -4.37
C TYR A 122 11.88 -11.90 -5.15
N ARG A 123 13.08 -12.02 -4.61
CA ARG A 123 13.97 -13.14 -4.93
C ARG A 123 13.45 -14.36 -4.20
N ARG A 124 13.04 -15.38 -4.93
CA ARG A 124 12.45 -16.59 -4.35
C ARG A 124 13.51 -17.37 -3.58
N ARG A 125 13.12 -17.86 -2.40
CA ARG A 125 13.90 -18.76 -1.56
C ARG A 125 12.97 -19.82 -1.02
N LYS A 126 13.40 -21.08 -1.07
CA LYS A 126 12.57 -22.21 -0.64
C LYS A 126 12.22 -22.06 0.85
N GLY A 127 10.94 -22.14 1.17
CA GLY A 127 10.44 -22.07 2.54
C GLY A 127 10.33 -20.66 3.15
N GLU A 128 10.64 -19.58 2.42
CA GLU A 128 10.34 -18.22 2.88
C GLU A 128 8.89 -17.85 2.48
N PRO A 129 7.99 -17.55 3.42
CA PRO A 129 6.59 -17.24 3.10
C PRO A 129 6.44 -15.84 2.51
N VAL A 130 5.44 -15.69 1.62
CA VAL A 130 5.02 -14.39 1.08
C VAL A 130 3.56 -14.17 1.43
N TYR A 131 3.32 -13.33 2.44
CA TYR A 131 1.98 -13.05 2.93
C TYR A 131 1.29 -11.97 2.09
N PHE A 132 0.12 -12.32 1.53
CA PHE A 132 -0.91 -11.35 1.19
C PHE A 132 -1.57 -10.90 2.48
N ILE A 133 -1.48 -9.60 2.75
CA ILE A 133 -1.96 -8.97 3.97
C ILE A 133 -3.24 -8.23 3.63
N ASP A 134 -4.35 -8.64 4.22
CA ASP A 134 -5.63 -7.93 4.14
C ASP A 134 -5.89 -7.19 5.44
N LEU A 135 -6.16 -5.89 5.36
CA LEU A 135 -6.49 -5.05 6.52
C LEU A 135 -7.99 -4.89 6.73
N ASP A 136 -8.79 -5.25 5.71
CA ASP A 136 -10.23 -5.09 5.66
C ASP A 136 -10.92 -6.33 5.04
N GLY A 137 -10.49 -7.53 5.46
CA GLY A 137 -10.86 -8.80 4.83
C GLY A 137 -12.29 -9.27 5.07
N VAL A 138 -12.97 -8.72 6.08
CA VAL A 138 -14.35 -9.05 6.46
C VAL A 138 -15.12 -7.75 6.67
N ASN A 139 -16.24 -7.59 5.98
CA ASN A 139 -17.16 -6.46 6.17
C ASN A 139 -18.51 -6.99 6.68
N GLU A 140 -19.03 -6.42 7.77
CA GLU A 140 -20.30 -6.85 8.40
C GLU A 140 -20.43 -8.38 8.59
N GLY A 141 -19.34 -9.03 9.00
CA GLY A 141 -19.30 -10.49 9.21
C GLY A 141 -19.23 -11.32 7.91
N ARG A 142 -19.17 -10.69 6.73
CA ARG A 142 -19.04 -11.37 5.44
C ARG A 142 -17.60 -11.28 4.92
N PRO A 143 -16.95 -12.42 4.61
CA PRO A 143 -15.67 -12.43 3.92
C PRO A 143 -15.73 -11.67 2.61
N ARG A 144 -14.74 -10.81 2.36
CA ARG A 144 -14.59 -10.14 1.07
C ARG A 144 -13.88 -11.06 0.09
N LYS A 145 -14.13 -10.88 -1.20
CA LYS A 145 -13.38 -11.58 -2.25
C LYS A 145 -12.16 -10.77 -2.63
N ARG A 146 -11.00 -11.40 -2.57
CA ARG A 146 -9.72 -10.84 -2.96
C ARG A 146 -9.15 -11.61 -4.12
N CYS A 147 -8.28 -10.92 -4.84
CA CYS A 147 -7.58 -11.46 -5.99
C CYS A 147 -6.18 -10.89 -6.05
N THR A 148 -5.25 -11.73 -6.45
CA THR A 148 -3.86 -11.35 -6.67
C THR A 148 -3.27 -12.15 -7.83
N THR A 149 -2.28 -11.57 -8.47
CA THR A 149 -1.52 -12.22 -9.53
C THR A 149 -0.07 -12.39 -9.09
N VAL A 150 0.46 -13.59 -9.33
CA VAL A 150 1.88 -13.91 -9.13
C VAL A 150 2.50 -14.22 -10.49
N LEU A 151 3.60 -13.53 -10.81
CA LEU A 151 4.34 -13.66 -12.05
C LEU A 151 5.76 -14.15 -11.74
N GLY A 152 6.03 -15.43 -11.99
CA GLY A 152 7.37 -16.03 -11.89
C GLY A 152 8.20 -15.69 -13.13
N PHE A 153 9.46 -15.29 -12.94
CA PHE A 153 10.38 -14.96 -14.05
C PHE A 153 11.85 -15.15 -13.67
N SER A 154 12.71 -15.26 -14.68
CA SER A 154 14.14 -15.51 -14.50
C SER A 154 14.95 -14.24 -14.55
N THR A 155 14.68 -13.36 -15.53
CA THR A 155 15.44 -12.12 -15.75
C THR A 155 14.57 -10.88 -15.92
N GLU A 156 15.15 -9.72 -15.59
CA GLU A 156 14.58 -8.39 -15.83
C GLU A 156 15.43 -7.67 -16.87
N GLU A 157 14.77 -7.05 -17.84
CA GLU A 157 15.39 -6.22 -18.86
C GLU A 157 14.71 -4.84 -18.86
N ILE A 158 15.48 -3.78 -18.63
CA ILE A 158 14.96 -2.43 -18.81
C ILE A 158 14.93 -2.13 -20.30
N VAL A 159 13.73 -1.96 -20.86
CA VAL A 159 13.54 -1.76 -22.30
C VAL A 159 13.32 -0.30 -22.67
N ALA A 160 12.80 0.50 -21.74
CA ALA A 160 12.54 1.91 -21.96
C ALA A 160 12.53 2.71 -20.66
N ARG A 161 12.85 3.99 -20.78
CA ARG A 161 12.70 4.97 -19.72
C ARG A 161 12.04 6.22 -20.28
N ASP A 162 11.26 6.86 -19.44
CA ASP A 162 10.64 8.14 -19.75
C ASP A 162 10.47 8.95 -18.45
N ARG A 163 9.93 10.15 -18.56
CA ARG A 163 9.67 11.03 -17.43
C ARG A 163 8.34 11.74 -17.60
N LEU A 164 7.63 11.89 -16.49
CA LEU A 164 6.44 12.72 -16.38
C LEU A 164 6.70 13.89 -15.43
N ALA A 165 6.29 15.08 -15.85
CA ALA A 165 6.23 16.25 -15.00
C ALA A 165 4.79 16.42 -14.47
N VAL A 166 4.63 16.45 -13.16
CA VAL A 166 3.35 16.53 -12.47
C VAL A 166 3.18 17.95 -11.90
N PRO A 167 2.19 18.72 -12.37
CA PRO A 167 1.89 20.03 -11.80
C PRO A 167 1.33 19.88 -10.39
N MET A 168 1.85 20.72 -9.49
CA MET A 168 1.48 20.78 -8.08
C MET A 168 0.85 22.14 -7.77
N SER A 169 0.02 22.21 -6.73
CA SER A 169 -0.49 23.50 -6.27
C SER A 169 0.56 24.21 -5.38
N ALA A 170 0.17 25.36 -4.81
CA ALA A 170 0.98 26.04 -3.80
C ALA A 170 0.86 25.41 -2.40
N HIS A 171 -0.11 24.50 -2.19
CA HIS A 171 -0.36 23.91 -0.89
C HIS A 171 0.79 22.98 -0.46
N PRO A 172 1.28 23.11 0.79
CA PRO A 172 2.42 22.33 1.26
C PRO A 172 2.08 20.85 1.42
N VAL A 173 0.85 20.52 1.82
CA VAL A 173 0.35 19.15 1.94
C VAL A 173 -0.75 18.96 0.90
N GLU A 174 -0.52 18.08 -0.06
CA GLU A 174 -1.47 17.76 -1.12
C GLU A 174 -1.21 16.37 -1.69
N SER A 175 -2.21 15.79 -2.34
CA SER A 175 -2.09 14.56 -3.10
C SER A 175 -2.67 14.70 -4.51
N VAL A 176 -2.03 14.05 -5.47
CA VAL A 176 -2.39 14.09 -6.89
C VAL A 176 -2.65 12.67 -7.37
N ASN A 177 -3.82 12.47 -7.97
CA ASN A 177 -4.20 11.25 -8.66
C ASN A 177 -3.41 11.12 -9.96
N LEU A 178 -2.43 10.21 -10.03
CA LEU A 178 -1.61 10.05 -11.24
C LEU A 178 -2.34 9.32 -12.37
N LYS A 179 -3.53 8.77 -12.10
CA LYS A 179 -4.43 8.19 -13.11
C LYS A 179 -5.32 9.25 -13.77
N ASP A 180 -5.27 10.50 -13.31
CA ASP A 180 -5.98 11.61 -13.96
C ASP A 180 -5.58 11.69 -15.45
N PRO A 181 -6.53 11.54 -16.40
CA PRO A 181 -6.22 11.56 -17.83
C PRO A 181 -5.49 12.82 -18.29
N ARG A 182 -5.68 13.96 -17.60
CA ARG A 182 -5.02 15.24 -17.91
C ARG A 182 -3.50 15.16 -17.74
N LEU A 183 -3.00 14.23 -16.93
CA LEU A 183 -1.57 13.99 -16.73
C LEU A 183 -0.96 13.10 -17.82
N GLY A 184 -1.77 12.33 -18.56
CA GLY A 184 -1.30 11.47 -19.64
C GLY A 184 -0.43 10.27 -19.22
N LEU A 185 -0.18 10.04 -17.93
CA LEU A 185 0.74 8.99 -17.44
C LEU A 185 0.41 7.61 -18.00
N PHE A 186 -0.86 7.22 -17.92
CA PHE A 186 -1.31 5.89 -18.31
C PHE A 186 -1.27 5.69 -19.82
N GLN A 187 -1.63 6.72 -20.58
CA GLN A 187 -1.50 6.73 -22.02
C GLN A 187 -0.03 6.56 -22.41
N GLN A 188 0.86 7.36 -21.83
CA GLN A 188 2.31 7.28 -22.05
C GLN A 188 2.85 5.88 -21.72
N CYS A 189 2.45 5.30 -20.59
CA CYS A 189 2.85 3.94 -20.21
C CYS A 189 2.34 2.88 -21.19
N GLN A 190 1.08 2.98 -21.65
CA GLN A 190 0.52 2.05 -22.61
C GLN A 190 1.26 2.15 -23.96
N GLU A 191 1.47 3.36 -24.46
CA GLU A 191 2.25 3.60 -25.68
C GLU A 191 3.68 3.02 -25.61
N MET A 192 4.33 3.12 -24.44
CA MET A 192 5.61 2.46 -24.19
C MET A 192 5.48 0.93 -24.26
N ILE A 193 4.48 0.36 -23.59
CA ILE A 193 4.24 -1.09 -23.60
C ILE A 193 4.07 -1.62 -25.03
N ASP A 194 3.31 -0.89 -25.84
CA ASP A 194 2.99 -1.26 -27.22
C ASP A 194 4.20 -1.14 -28.13
N ARG A 195 4.91 0.00 -28.05
CA ARG A 195 6.11 0.27 -28.85
C ARG A 195 7.19 -0.78 -28.64
N TYR A 196 7.35 -1.26 -27.40
CA TYR A 196 8.38 -2.24 -27.05
C TYR A 196 7.83 -3.68 -26.95
N GLY A 197 6.56 -3.91 -27.29
CA GLY A 197 5.96 -5.25 -27.30
C GLY A 197 6.10 -6.00 -25.98
N VAL A 198 5.95 -5.33 -24.84
CA VAL A 198 6.10 -5.98 -23.52
C VAL A 198 4.78 -6.62 -23.11
N THR A 199 4.73 -7.95 -23.09
CA THR A 199 3.52 -8.70 -22.68
C THR A 199 3.49 -9.04 -21.20
N LYS A 200 4.65 -9.32 -20.59
CA LYS A 200 4.82 -9.61 -19.16
C LYS A 200 5.99 -8.78 -18.60
N GLY A 201 5.74 -8.03 -17.54
CA GLY A 201 6.73 -7.10 -17.01
C GLY A 201 6.18 -6.18 -15.92
N ARG A 202 6.77 -4.99 -15.80
CA ARG A 202 6.26 -3.93 -14.92
C ARG A 202 6.61 -2.55 -15.44
N ILE A 203 5.76 -1.58 -15.09
CA ILE A 203 6.14 -0.17 -15.04
C ILE A 203 6.61 0.13 -13.62
N HIS A 204 7.81 0.70 -13.51
CA HIS A 204 8.33 1.25 -12.28
C HIS A 204 8.22 2.77 -12.31
N LEU A 205 7.43 3.33 -11.39
CA LEU A 205 7.29 4.77 -11.20
C LEU A 205 8.15 5.17 -10.02
N THR A 206 9.05 6.13 -10.19
CA THR A 206 9.97 6.58 -9.14
C THR A 206 10.04 8.10 -9.09
N LEU A 207 9.97 8.65 -7.88
CA LEU A 207 10.29 10.06 -7.66
C LEU A 207 11.75 10.32 -8.01
N SER A 208 12.00 11.27 -8.92
CA SER A 208 13.36 11.62 -9.33
C SER A 208 14.24 11.94 -8.11
N PRO A 209 15.58 11.73 -8.17
CA PRO A 209 16.45 11.82 -6.99
C PRO A 209 16.37 13.14 -6.20
N GLY A 210 16.03 14.24 -6.87
CA GLY A 210 15.85 15.57 -6.25
C GLY A 210 14.50 15.79 -5.56
N GLU A 211 13.50 14.94 -5.81
CA GLU A 211 12.14 15.10 -5.32
C GLU A 211 12.03 14.67 -3.86
N ARG A 212 12.44 15.57 -2.96
CA ARG A 212 12.36 15.38 -1.51
C ARG A 212 10.97 15.79 -0.99
N GLN A 213 10.64 15.28 0.19
CA GLN A 213 9.40 15.62 0.91
C GLN A 213 8.13 15.31 0.10
N ALA A 214 8.20 14.23 -0.67
CA ALA A 214 7.11 13.63 -1.42
C ALA A 214 7.26 12.11 -1.42
N GLY A 215 6.16 11.42 -1.63
CA GLY A 215 6.05 9.96 -1.66
C GLY A 215 5.04 9.51 -2.70
N LEU A 216 5.10 8.21 -3.01
CA LEU A 216 4.18 7.50 -3.89
C LEU A 216 3.52 6.37 -3.11
N THR A 217 2.24 6.17 -3.38
CA THR A 217 1.48 4.99 -2.95
C THR A 217 0.56 4.53 -4.09
N VAL A 218 0.03 3.31 -4.00
CA VAL A 218 -1.08 2.86 -4.83
C VAL A 218 -2.24 2.60 -3.90
N ASN A 219 -3.32 3.35 -4.06
CA ASN A 219 -4.49 3.29 -3.20
C ASN A 219 -5.72 3.78 -3.96
N GLU A 220 -6.85 3.92 -3.28
CA GLU A 220 -8.00 4.62 -3.82
C GLU A 220 -7.79 6.13 -3.72
N TYR A 221 -8.16 6.87 -4.76
CA TYR A 221 -8.14 8.32 -4.72
C TYR A 221 -9.53 8.84 -4.37
N GLU A 222 -9.80 8.92 -3.07
CA GLU A 222 -11.02 9.52 -2.53
C GLU A 222 -10.72 10.88 -1.94
N THR A 223 -11.54 11.87 -2.29
CA THR A 223 -11.33 13.26 -1.87
C THR A 223 -11.25 13.39 -0.36
N LEU A 224 -12.19 12.78 0.40
CA LEU A 224 -12.21 12.87 1.85
C LEU A 224 -10.99 12.20 2.49
N LEU A 225 -10.67 10.96 2.10
CA LEU A 225 -9.48 10.26 2.60
C LEU A 225 -8.20 11.05 2.31
N MET A 226 -8.06 11.59 1.09
CA MET A 226 -6.85 12.23 0.63
C MET A 226 -6.65 13.64 1.17
N GLN A 227 -7.70 14.47 1.16
CA GLN A 227 -7.62 15.89 1.51
C GLN A 227 -7.82 16.15 3.00
N HIS A 228 -8.44 15.20 3.71
CA HIS A 228 -8.73 15.31 5.12
C HIS A 228 -7.90 14.32 5.95
N ASP A 229 -8.28 13.03 5.96
CA ASP A 229 -7.70 12.07 6.91
C ASP A 229 -6.19 11.91 6.69
N LEU A 230 -5.74 11.59 5.47
CA LEU A 230 -4.32 11.44 5.16
C LEU A 230 -3.57 12.77 5.31
N ALA A 231 -4.18 13.89 4.89
CA ALA A 231 -3.55 15.20 5.01
C ALA A 231 -3.30 15.59 6.46
N GLU A 232 -4.23 15.25 7.37
CA GLU A 232 -4.08 15.49 8.80
C GLU A 232 -2.99 14.60 9.41
N VAL A 233 -2.96 13.31 9.07
CA VAL A 233 -1.89 12.39 9.50
C VAL A 233 -0.52 12.88 9.05
N ILE A 234 -0.42 13.45 7.85
CA ILE A 234 0.81 14.06 7.33
C ILE A 234 1.18 15.35 8.07
N ARG A 235 0.22 16.13 8.54
CA ARG A 235 0.50 17.36 9.26
C ARG A 235 0.99 17.08 10.68
N ASP A 236 0.26 16.26 11.42
CA ASP A 236 0.58 15.90 12.80
C ASP A 236 -0.03 14.53 13.17
N PRO A 237 0.74 13.44 13.03
CA PRO A 237 0.24 12.10 13.29
C PRO A 237 -0.11 11.86 14.76
N PHE A 238 0.54 12.55 15.70
CA PHE A 238 0.27 12.38 17.13
C PHE A 238 -1.00 13.11 17.55
N ARG A 239 -1.22 14.31 17.01
CA ARG A 239 -2.48 15.02 17.18
C ARG A 239 -3.63 14.24 16.57
N PHE A 240 -3.48 13.75 15.34
CA PHE A 240 -4.47 12.91 14.68
C PHE A 240 -4.87 11.73 15.57
N MET A 241 -3.89 10.97 16.05
CA MET A 241 -4.13 9.81 16.93
C MET A 241 -4.83 10.22 18.24
N ALA A 242 -4.44 11.34 18.85
CA ALA A 242 -5.08 11.84 20.08
C ALA A 242 -6.54 12.26 19.84
N GLU A 243 -6.84 12.88 18.70
CA GLU A 243 -8.20 13.26 18.32
C GLU A 243 -9.06 12.01 18.04
N LYS A 244 -8.57 11.06 17.24
CA LYS A 244 -9.26 9.78 16.97
C LYS A 244 -9.50 8.97 18.25
N SER A 245 -8.56 8.96 19.20
CA SER A 245 -8.74 8.32 20.50
C SER A 245 -9.85 8.98 21.34
N ARG A 246 -9.97 10.32 21.30
CA ARG A 246 -11.05 11.04 21.99
C ARG A 246 -12.42 10.74 21.38
N HIS A 247 -12.50 10.64 20.05
CA HIS A 247 -13.75 10.28 19.38
C HIS A 247 -14.26 8.90 19.82
N LEU A 248 -13.37 7.91 19.93
CA LEU A 248 -13.74 6.58 20.44
C LEU A 248 -14.23 6.62 21.89
N LEU A 249 -13.63 7.44 22.74
CA LEU A 249 -14.09 7.60 24.13
C LEU A 249 -15.46 8.31 24.22
N ALA A 250 -15.75 9.21 23.28
CA ALA A 250 -17.00 9.95 23.23
C ALA A 250 -18.17 9.13 22.65
N ASP A 251 -17.90 8.13 21.82
CA ASP A 251 -18.91 7.22 21.26
C ASP A 251 -18.59 5.73 21.56
N PRO A 252 -18.93 5.24 22.77
CA PRO A 252 -18.65 3.87 23.18
C PRO A 252 -19.39 2.79 22.37
N ARG A 253 -20.42 3.16 21.61
CA ARG A 253 -21.23 2.22 20.81
C ARG A 253 -20.63 1.95 19.44
N ALA A 254 -19.72 2.80 18.95
CA ALA A 254 -18.94 2.58 17.74
C ALA A 254 -17.78 1.58 17.93
N ILE A 255 -17.60 1.03 19.14
CA ILE A 255 -16.44 0.24 19.52
C ILE A 255 -16.67 -1.28 19.30
N PRO A 256 -15.83 -1.96 18.49
CA PRO A 256 -15.68 -3.41 18.58
C PRO A 256 -15.06 -3.78 19.94
N ASN A 257 -15.62 -4.77 20.65
CA ASN A 257 -15.39 -5.17 22.06
C ASN A 257 -13.92 -5.32 22.60
N LYS A 258 -12.85 -4.94 21.88
CA LYS A 258 -11.45 -5.14 22.29
C LYS A 258 -10.53 -3.89 22.33
N THR A 259 -11.03 -2.66 22.15
CA THR A 259 -10.16 -1.48 21.95
C THR A 259 -10.14 -0.46 23.12
N MET A 260 -10.82 -0.74 24.24
CA MET A 260 -11.08 0.19 25.36
C MET A 260 -9.90 0.47 26.31
N GLY A 261 -8.69 0.67 25.79
CA GLY A 261 -7.50 0.84 26.63
C GLY A 261 -6.46 1.80 26.08
N TYR A 262 -6.85 2.99 25.59
CA TYR A 262 -5.86 3.93 25.05
C TYR A 262 -6.01 5.35 25.56
N ALA A 263 -5.05 5.74 26.40
CA ALA A 263 -4.72 7.13 26.70
C ALA A 263 -3.42 7.51 25.96
N LYS A 264 -3.17 8.83 25.88
CA LYS A 264 -1.98 9.50 25.33
C LYS A 264 -0.62 8.94 25.83
N TYR A 265 -0.62 8.09 26.86
CA TYR A 265 0.55 7.61 27.58
C TYR A 265 1.11 6.25 27.14
N ASP A 266 0.44 5.48 26.26
CA ASP A 266 0.92 4.14 25.88
C ASP A 266 1.67 4.09 24.52
N LEU A 267 1.96 5.25 23.92
CA LEU A 267 2.73 5.36 22.67
C LEU A 267 4.12 4.72 22.75
N VAL A 268 4.79 4.82 23.90
CA VAL A 268 6.12 4.24 24.12
C VAL A 268 6.04 2.72 24.09
N ARG A 269 5.01 2.12 24.70
CA ARG A 269 4.81 0.67 24.68
C ARG A 269 4.46 0.18 23.28
N ILE A 270 3.57 0.89 22.58
CA ILE A 270 3.20 0.58 21.19
C ILE A 270 4.44 0.70 20.27
N PHE A 271 5.28 1.71 20.47
CA PHE A 271 6.55 1.85 19.75
C PHE A 271 7.55 0.73 20.10
N ASN A 272 7.64 0.33 21.36
CA ASN A 272 8.49 -0.79 21.77
C ASN A 272 8.03 -2.10 21.12
N GLU A 273 6.72 -2.36 21.02
CA GLU A 273 6.20 -3.52 20.27
C GLU A 273 6.64 -3.51 18.79
N LEU A 274 6.65 -2.34 18.14
CA LEU A 274 7.13 -2.19 16.76
C LEU A 274 8.63 -2.48 16.64
N VAL A 275 9.42 -1.91 17.55
CA VAL A 275 10.88 -2.10 17.62
C VAL A 275 11.23 -3.57 17.85
N ASP A 276 10.53 -4.20 18.79
CA ASP A 276 10.68 -5.62 19.09
C ASP A 276 10.31 -6.46 17.88
N ALA A 277 9.17 -6.20 17.23
CA ALA A 277 8.77 -6.93 16.02
C ALA A 277 9.82 -6.82 14.89
N LEU A 278 10.47 -5.66 14.76
CA LEU A 278 11.52 -5.42 13.75
C LEU A 278 12.90 -5.94 14.14
N GLY A 279 13.09 -6.38 15.40
CA GLY A 279 14.37 -6.90 15.91
C GLY A 279 15.50 -5.88 15.85
N LEU A 280 15.22 -4.63 16.20
CA LEU A 280 16.22 -3.54 16.20
C LEU A 280 17.00 -3.53 17.53
N ASN A 281 18.32 -3.34 17.47
CA ASN A 281 19.17 -3.24 18.67
C ASN A 281 19.10 -1.83 19.29
N ASP A 282 19.43 -1.69 20.59
CA ASP A 282 19.31 -0.44 21.37
C ASP A 282 19.84 0.83 20.68
N SER A 283 21.00 0.75 20.01
CA SER A 283 21.56 1.89 19.26
C SER A 283 20.74 2.30 18.02
N MET A 284 20.05 1.35 17.40
CA MET A 284 19.08 1.61 16.34
C MET A 284 17.74 2.10 16.90
N ILE A 285 17.37 1.70 18.12
CA ILE A 285 16.15 2.16 18.80
C ILE A 285 16.23 3.67 19.01
N GLU A 286 17.32 4.20 19.56
CA GLU A 286 17.49 5.64 19.76
C GLU A 286 17.45 6.42 18.42
N GLN A 287 18.02 5.87 17.35
CA GLN A 287 17.95 6.47 16.02
C GLN A 287 16.55 6.40 15.39
N VAL A 288 15.77 5.35 15.64
CA VAL A 288 14.40 5.22 15.12
C VAL A 288 13.43 6.05 15.98
N ALA A 289 13.57 6.04 17.30
CA ALA A 289 12.80 6.85 18.23
C ALA A 289 13.00 8.35 17.96
N SER A 290 14.25 8.82 17.80
CA SER A 290 14.51 10.21 17.40
C SER A 290 13.94 10.56 16.01
N ARG A 291 13.82 9.56 15.11
CA ARG A 291 13.16 9.71 13.81
C ARG A 291 11.63 9.67 13.87
N PHE A 292 11.04 9.12 14.92
CA PHE A 292 9.59 9.03 15.09
C PHE A 292 9.06 10.18 15.96
N PHE A 293 9.73 10.49 17.07
CA PHE A 293 9.35 11.53 18.03
C PHE A 293 9.93 12.92 17.70
N GLY A 294 10.94 12.99 16.82
CA GLY A 294 11.64 14.24 16.48
C GLY A 294 11.74 14.55 14.99
N ALA A 295 11.01 13.83 14.11
CA ALA A 295 11.14 14.03 12.67
C ALA A 295 9.81 14.30 11.95
N PRO A 296 9.86 14.84 10.71
CA PRO A 296 8.67 15.19 9.96
C PRO A 296 7.84 13.93 9.65
N ALA A 297 6.51 14.05 9.66
CA ALA A 297 5.52 12.99 9.43
C ALA A 297 5.82 12.04 8.24
N SER A 298 6.60 12.50 7.26
CA SER A 298 7.24 11.68 6.22
C SER A 298 7.94 10.41 6.69
N ARG A 299 8.55 10.42 7.89
CA ARG A 299 9.25 9.26 8.47
C ARG A 299 8.29 8.33 9.18
N PHE A 300 7.18 8.86 9.70
CA PHE A 300 6.11 8.10 10.34
C PHE A 300 5.36 7.24 9.31
N LEU A 301 5.03 7.80 8.15
CA LEU A 301 4.18 7.16 7.14
C LEU A 301 4.87 6.13 6.22
N ARG A 302 6.14 5.78 6.47
CA ARG A 302 6.98 4.90 5.61
C ARG A 302 6.74 5.09 4.09
N MET A 303 6.43 6.31 3.66
CA MET A 303 5.99 6.57 2.29
C MET A 303 7.09 6.18 1.31
N LYS A 304 6.70 5.47 0.26
CA LYS A 304 7.67 4.95 -0.71
C LYS A 304 8.05 6.04 -1.69
N ARG A 305 9.25 5.92 -2.24
CA ARG A 305 9.69 6.79 -3.34
C ARG A 305 9.36 6.22 -4.71
N SER A 306 8.86 4.99 -4.75
CA SER A 306 8.54 4.29 -5.97
C SER A 306 7.41 3.31 -5.77
N VAL A 307 6.67 3.06 -6.84
CA VAL A 307 5.62 2.04 -6.92
C VAL A 307 5.82 1.23 -8.20
N ASN A 308 5.32 -0.01 -8.19
CA ASN A 308 5.29 -0.85 -9.38
C ASN A 308 3.84 -1.01 -9.84
N VAL A 309 3.65 -1.11 -11.15
CA VAL A 309 2.41 -1.50 -11.78
C VAL A 309 2.72 -2.70 -12.68
N LEU A 310 2.01 -3.81 -12.48
CA LEU A 310 2.19 -5.02 -13.28
C LEU A 310 1.84 -4.73 -14.75
N VAL A 311 2.68 -5.22 -15.67
CA VAL A 311 2.34 -5.32 -17.09
C VAL A 311 2.04 -6.78 -17.39
N THR A 312 0.83 -7.06 -17.87
CA THR A 312 0.41 -8.40 -18.25
C THR A 312 -0.49 -8.35 -19.48
N ASN A 313 -0.56 -9.45 -20.23
CA ASN A 313 -1.60 -9.72 -21.23
C ASN A 313 -2.70 -10.66 -20.70
N GLY A 314 -2.66 -11.00 -19.40
CA GLY A 314 -3.54 -12.01 -18.80
C GLY A 314 -3.42 -13.36 -19.51
N ASN A 315 -4.57 -13.95 -19.85
CA ASN A 315 -4.67 -15.14 -20.70
C ASN A 315 -4.77 -14.82 -22.20
N SER A 316 -4.74 -13.54 -22.60
CA SER A 316 -4.80 -13.15 -24.02
C SER A 316 -3.40 -13.17 -24.64
N ALA A 317 -3.26 -13.73 -25.84
CA ALA A 317 -1.95 -13.85 -26.49
C ALA A 317 -1.44 -12.54 -27.13
N GLN A 318 -2.20 -11.44 -27.10
CA GLN A 318 -2.00 -10.34 -28.04
C GLN A 318 -1.19 -9.16 -27.49
N ARG A 319 -1.64 -8.50 -26.43
CA ARG A 319 -1.09 -7.19 -26.02
C ARG A 319 -0.98 -7.04 -24.51
N GLY A 320 0.17 -6.58 -24.05
CA GLY A 320 0.36 -6.22 -22.66
C GLY A 320 -0.40 -4.94 -22.30
N HIS A 321 -0.87 -4.88 -21.07
CA HIS A 321 -1.52 -3.70 -20.49
C HIS A 321 -1.15 -3.59 -19.02
N LEU A 322 -1.41 -2.42 -18.43
CA LEU A 322 -1.25 -2.20 -17.00
C LEU A 322 -2.36 -2.93 -16.23
N ALA A 323 -1.99 -3.89 -15.39
CA ALA A 323 -2.93 -4.59 -14.52
C ALA A 323 -3.25 -3.75 -13.29
N GLN A 324 -4.53 -3.49 -13.02
CA GLN A 324 -4.96 -2.69 -11.87
C GLN A 324 -6.33 -3.12 -11.36
N GLY A 325 -6.53 -2.95 -10.05
CA GLY A 325 -7.86 -3.00 -9.48
C GLY A 325 -8.75 -1.85 -9.96
N PRO A 326 -10.08 -2.01 -9.89
CA PRO A 326 -11.03 -1.00 -10.36
C PRO A 326 -10.78 0.38 -9.72
N PHE A 327 -10.49 0.39 -8.42
CA PHE A 327 -10.30 1.60 -7.61
C PHE A 327 -8.83 2.02 -7.45
N GLN A 328 -7.88 1.17 -7.87
CA GLN A 328 -6.47 1.46 -7.68
C GLN A 328 -6.00 2.61 -8.57
N SER A 329 -5.30 3.55 -7.93
CA SER A 329 -4.57 4.60 -8.59
C SER A 329 -3.20 4.80 -7.93
N PRO A 330 -2.12 5.01 -8.72
CA PRO A 330 -0.90 5.60 -8.20
C PRO A 330 -1.16 7.04 -7.74
N ILE A 331 -0.75 7.37 -6.52
CA ILE A 331 -0.98 8.68 -5.90
C ILE A 331 0.37 9.28 -5.53
N LEU A 332 0.61 10.50 -6.00
CA LEU A 332 1.71 11.34 -5.55
C LEU A 332 1.24 12.14 -4.35
N VAL A 333 1.97 12.06 -3.24
CA VAL A 333 1.68 12.82 -2.03
C VAL A 333 2.86 13.72 -1.73
N GLN A 334 2.62 15.00 -1.49
CA GLN A 334 3.64 15.94 -1.02
C GLN A 334 3.28 16.48 0.35
N TRP A 335 4.31 16.81 1.14
CA TRP A 335 4.17 17.49 2.44
C TRP A 335 5.14 18.66 2.58
N ARG A 336 5.71 19.08 1.45
CA ARG A 336 6.35 20.38 1.24
C ARG A 336 6.12 20.80 -0.19
N GLN A 337 5.95 22.10 -0.40
CA GLN A 337 5.76 22.68 -1.72
C GLN A 337 6.89 22.27 -2.69
N ALA A 338 6.49 21.89 -3.91
CA ALA A 338 7.41 21.56 -4.99
C ALA A 338 8.15 22.80 -5.52
N LYS A 339 9.42 22.65 -5.90
CA LYS A 339 10.15 23.72 -6.60
C LYS A 339 9.45 23.99 -7.93
N ASN A 340 9.22 25.26 -8.25
CA ASN A 340 8.51 25.68 -9.47
C ASN A 340 7.11 25.07 -9.63
N ARG A 341 6.49 24.56 -8.54
CA ARG A 341 5.19 23.87 -8.57
C ARG A 341 5.16 22.65 -9.51
N MET A 342 6.30 21.97 -9.66
CA MET A 342 6.41 20.75 -10.48
C MET A 342 7.14 19.65 -9.71
N ARG A 343 6.65 18.42 -9.84
CA ARG A 343 7.31 17.20 -9.37
C ARG A 343 7.61 16.29 -10.55
N HIS A 344 8.70 15.55 -10.50
CA HIS A 344 9.10 14.66 -11.58
C HIS A 344 9.04 13.18 -11.17
N ILE A 345 8.42 12.39 -12.03
CA ILE A 345 8.35 10.93 -11.90
C ILE A 345 9.10 10.32 -13.07
N ASP A 346 10.14 9.55 -12.76
CA ASP A 346 10.83 8.70 -13.72
C ASP A 346 10.03 7.42 -13.92
N ILE A 347 9.74 7.10 -15.18
CA ILE A 347 9.00 5.93 -15.64
C ILE A 347 10.02 4.95 -16.22
N THR A 348 10.01 3.70 -15.77
CA THR A 348 10.87 2.65 -16.34
C THR A 348 10.03 1.43 -16.70
N LEU A 349 10.05 1.04 -17.98
CA LEU A 349 9.44 -0.18 -18.45
C LEU A 349 10.44 -1.33 -18.37
N VAL A 350 10.05 -2.38 -17.65
CA VAL A 350 10.85 -3.58 -17.45
C VAL A 350 10.12 -4.77 -18.05
N ARG A 351 10.80 -5.52 -18.91
CA ARG A 351 10.35 -6.79 -19.45
C ARG A 351 10.85 -7.94 -18.57
N PHE A 352 10.00 -8.94 -18.36
CA PHE A 352 10.39 -10.19 -17.71
C PHE A 352 10.60 -11.30 -18.73
N LYS A 353 11.60 -12.15 -18.48
CA LYS A 353 11.99 -13.27 -19.34
C LYS A 353 12.09 -14.56 -18.55
#